data_AF-A0A935Q1S6-F1
#
_entry.id   AF-A0A935Q1S6-F1
#
_cell.length_a   1.000
_cell.length_b   1.000
_cell.length_c   1.000
_cell.angle_alpha   90.00
_cell.angle_beta   90.00
_cell.angle_gamma   90.00
#
_symmetry.space_group_name_H-M   'P 1'
#
loop_
_entity.id
_entity.type
_entity.pdbx_description
1 polymer ?
#
loop_
_entity_poly.entity_id
_entity_poly.type
_entity_poly.pdbx_seq_one_letter_code
_entity_poly.pdbx_strand_id
1 'polypeptide(L)'
;MLDYSVQAIIVATADERMALEGEDGHGVFTLALLEGLAGQADCGDGFVAARELADHVEKRVPDIALRKWRNELFPFGNFDGQTFPLVPRQ
;
A
#
# COMPACT_ATOMS: atom_id res chain seq x y z
N MET A 1 -4.80 -6.57 -32.37
CA MET A 1 -5.44 -6.36 -31.06
C MET A 1 -4.31 -6.37 -30.05
N LEU A 2 -3.92 -5.20 -29.55
CA LEU A 2 -2.85 -5.12 -28.54
C LEU A 2 -3.48 -5.49 -27.20
N ASP A 3 -2.94 -6.53 -26.57
CA ASP A 3 -3.32 -6.97 -25.23
C ASP A 3 -2.73 -5.95 -24.24
N TYR A 4 -3.58 -5.13 -23.62
CA TYR A 4 -3.15 -4.21 -22.57
C TYR A 4 -3.24 -4.95 -21.24
N SER A 5 -2.09 -5.38 -20.72
CA SER A 5 -1.98 -5.93 -19.36
C SER A 5 -1.82 -4.80 -18.36
N VAL A 6 -2.71 -4.70 -17.37
CA VAL A 6 -2.55 -3.80 -16.22
C VAL A 6 -1.81 -4.55 -15.12
N GLN A 7 -0.70 -4.01 -14.64
CA GLN A 7 0.13 -4.61 -13.59
C GLN A 7 0.36 -3.58 -12.47
N ALA A 8 0.22 -4.02 -11.23
CA ALA A 8 0.62 -3.26 -10.06
C ALA A 8 1.68 -4.05 -9.29
N ILE A 9 2.81 -3.40 -8.96
CA ILE A 9 3.85 -3.96 -8.10
C ILE A 9 4.03 -2.96 -6.95
N ILE A 10 3.83 -3.44 -5.72
CA ILE A 10 4.04 -2.66 -4.50
C ILE A 10 5.07 -3.39 -3.65
N VAL A 11 6.17 -2.72 -3.31
CA VAL A 11 7.30 -3.32 -2.59
C VAL A 11 7.51 -2.63 -1.25
N ALA A 12 7.76 -3.42 -0.21
CA ALA A 12 7.90 -2.96 1.17
C ALA A 12 9.12 -2.06 1.43
N THR A 13 10.17 -2.17 0.61
CA THR A 13 11.44 -1.46 0.80
C THR A 13 11.99 -0.99 -0.53
N ALA A 14 12.37 0.28 -0.64
CA ALA A 14 12.94 0.88 -1.86
C ALA A 14 14.48 0.98 -1.85
N ASP A 15 15.14 0.63 -0.74
CA ASP A 15 16.59 0.77 -0.52
C ASP A 15 17.11 -0.32 0.45
N GLU A 16 18.39 -0.33 0.84
CA GLU A 16 19.04 -1.31 1.73
C GLU A 16 18.48 -1.38 3.18
N ARG A 17 17.40 -0.67 3.48
CA ARG A 17 16.82 -0.61 4.82
C ARG A 17 15.95 -1.84 5.09
N MET A 18 16.18 -2.46 6.25
CA MET A 18 15.41 -3.61 6.72
C MET A 18 13.93 -3.25 6.88
N ALA A 19 13.04 -4.10 6.35
CA ALA A 19 11.61 -4.00 6.62
C ALA A 19 11.39 -4.10 8.14
N LEU A 20 10.83 -3.05 8.74
CA LEU A 20 10.60 -3.01 10.18
C LEU A 20 9.47 -3.98 10.53
N GLU A 21 9.78 -4.99 11.34
CA GLU A 21 8.80 -5.90 11.91
C GLU A 21 8.23 -5.38 13.24
N GLY A 22 6.99 -5.73 13.54
CA GLY A 22 6.52 -5.80 14.93
C GLY A 22 5.33 -4.93 15.29
N GLU A 23 4.50 -4.47 14.36
CA GLU A 23 3.17 -3.92 14.71
C GLU A 23 2.12 -5.03 14.51
N ASP A 24 1.45 -5.41 15.60
CA ASP A 24 0.43 -6.46 15.67
C ASP A 24 0.79 -7.81 14.99
N GLY A 25 2.07 -8.20 15.06
CA GLY A 25 2.56 -9.47 14.49
C GLY A 25 2.89 -9.43 13.00
N HIS A 26 2.87 -8.24 12.39
CA HIS A 26 3.20 -8.05 10.98
C HIS A 26 4.34 -7.02 10.78
N GLY A 27 4.95 -7.06 9.60
CA GLY A 27 5.79 -5.95 9.11
C GLY A 27 4.93 -4.72 8.83
N VAL A 28 5.51 -3.51 8.98
CA VAL A 28 4.81 -2.23 8.79
C VAL A 28 4.07 -2.15 7.44
N PHE A 29 4.73 -2.63 6.38
CA PHE A 29 4.13 -2.72 5.06
C PHE A 29 2.89 -3.62 5.04
N THR A 30 3.01 -4.83 5.59
CA THR A 30 1.91 -5.80 5.63
C THR A 30 0.73 -5.27 6.44
N LEU A 31 0.99 -4.58 7.55
CA LEU A 31 -0.08 -3.94 8.31
C LEU A 31 -0.82 -2.88 7.48
N ALA A 32 -0.10 -1.94 6.87
CA ALA A 32 -0.69 -0.91 6.03
C ALA A 32 -1.48 -1.50 4.84
N LEU A 33 -0.97 -2.58 4.25
CA LEU A 33 -1.65 -3.29 3.16
C LEU A 33 -2.98 -3.91 3.64
N LEU A 34 -2.98 -4.54 4.81
CA LEU A 34 -4.19 -5.15 5.38
C LEU A 34 -5.22 -4.10 5.81
N GLU A 35 -4.80 -2.98 6.39
CA GLU A 35 -5.67 -1.84 6.72
C GLU A 35 -6.36 -1.30 5.45
N GLY A 36 -5.60 -1.09 4.37
CA GLY A 36 -6.13 -0.64 3.09
C GLY A 36 -7.15 -1.62 2.49
N LEU A 37 -6.82 -2.91 2.46
CA LEU A 37 -7.71 -3.97 1.96
C LEU A 37 -8.96 -4.18 2.85
N ALA A 38 -8.91 -3.79 4.13
CA ALA A 38 -10.08 -3.76 5.00
C ALA A 38 -11.02 -2.56 4.70
N GLY A 39 -10.73 -1.76 3.66
CA GLY A 39 -11.57 -0.67 3.19
C GLY A 39 -11.06 0.73 3.55
N GLN A 40 -9.93 0.86 4.27
CA GLN A 40 -9.38 2.17 4.63
C GLN A 40 -8.70 2.90 3.46
N ALA A 41 -8.51 2.21 2.33
CA ALA A 41 -7.96 2.80 1.11
C ALA A 41 -9.04 3.45 0.21
N ASP A 42 -10.32 3.09 0.36
CA ASP A 42 -11.44 3.60 -0.45
C ASP A 42 -11.55 5.14 -0.37
N CYS A 43 -11.54 5.81 -1.52
CA CYS A 43 -11.64 7.28 -1.61
C CYS A 43 -13.08 7.79 -1.80
N GLY A 44 -14.08 6.94 -1.57
CA GLY A 44 -15.50 7.29 -1.47
C GLY A 44 -16.37 6.75 -2.61
N ASP A 45 -15.86 5.84 -3.43
CA ASP A 45 -16.62 5.20 -4.52
C ASP A 45 -17.16 3.80 -4.15
N GLY A 46 -16.84 3.33 -2.94
CA GLY A 46 -17.32 2.07 -2.38
C GLY A 46 -16.49 0.86 -2.77
N PHE A 47 -15.35 1.05 -3.41
CA PHE A 47 -14.38 0.01 -3.73
C PHE A 47 -12.98 0.45 -3.29
N VAL A 48 -12.09 -0.53 -3.12
CA VAL A 48 -10.65 -0.28 -3.04
C VAL A 48 -10.04 -0.66 -4.37
N ALA A 49 -9.57 0.32 -5.11
CA ALA A 49 -8.81 0.13 -6.33
C ALA A 49 -7.31 -0.04 -6.04
N ALA A 50 -6.59 -0.68 -6.97
CA ALA A 50 -5.16 -0.93 -6.83
C ALA A 50 -4.34 0.37 -6.62
N ARG A 51 -4.76 1.49 -7.22
CA ARG A 51 -4.09 2.79 -7.05
C ARG A 51 -4.36 3.38 -5.67
N GLU A 52 -5.60 3.30 -5.21
CA GLU A 52 -6.00 3.77 -3.89
C GLU A 52 -5.29 2.99 -2.78
N LEU A 53 -5.19 1.67 -2.95
CA LEU A 53 -4.44 0.81 -2.03
C LEU A 53 -2.96 1.22 -1.97
N ALA A 54 -2.37 1.55 -3.12
CA ALA A 54 -1.00 2.01 -3.17
C ALA A 54 -0.80 3.38 -2.52
N ASP A 55 -1.66 4.34 -2.84
CA ASP A 55 -1.64 5.67 -2.23
C ASP A 55 -1.85 5.58 -0.71
N HIS A 56 -2.67 4.63 -0.23
CA HIS A 56 -2.84 4.33 1.18
C HIS A 56 -1.54 3.79 1.79
N VAL A 57 -0.93 2.76 1.20
CA VAL A 57 0.32 2.16 1.70
C VAL A 57 1.47 3.18 1.71
N GLU A 58 1.60 4.00 0.66
CA GLU A 58 2.60 5.07 0.54
C GLU A 58 2.52 6.10 1.67
N LYS A 59 1.30 6.43 2.14
CA LYS A 59 1.10 7.35 3.26
C LYS A 59 1.25 6.66 4.61
N ARG A 60 0.69 5.45 4.73
CA ARG A 60 0.52 4.76 6.01
C ARG A 60 1.83 4.20 6.56
N VAL A 61 2.72 3.72 5.69
CA VAL A 61 4.02 3.15 6.09
C VAL A 61 4.91 4.20 6.80
N PRO A 62 5.15 5.40 6.24
CA PRO A 62 5.86 6.47 6.96
C PRO A 62 5.20 6.83 8.29
N ASP A 63 3.87 6.92 8.35
CA ASP A 63 3.14 7.27 9.56
C ASP A 63 3.37 6.26 10.70
N ILE A 64 3.34 4.96 10.39
CA ILE A 64 3.68 3.89 11.33
C ILE A 64 5.13 4.04 11.79
N ALA A 65 6.04 4.14 10.81
CA ALA A 65 7.47 4.13 11.05
C ALA A 65 7.90 5.31 11.94
N LEU A 66 7.32 6.49 11.70
CA LEU A 66 7.56 7.71 12.47
C LEU A 66 7.08 7.57 13.92
N ARG A 67 5.85 7.08 14.14
CA ARG A 67 5.29 6.92 15.50
C ARG A 67 6.14 6.02 16.38
N LYS A 68 6.71 4.97 15.81
CA LYS A 68 7.35 3.90 16.58
C LYS A 68 8.88 3.98 16.64
N TRP A 69 9.52 4.46 15.57
CA TRP A 69 10.99 4.47 15.47
C TRP A 69 11.57 5.86 15.15
N ARG A 70 10.74 6.90 14.99
CA ARG A 70 11.17 8.26 14.62
C ARG A 70 12.04 8.31 13.34
N ASN A 71 11.79 7.40 12.40
CA ASN A 71 12.50 7.30 11.12
C ASN A 71 11.47 7.07 10.00
N GLU A 72 11.65 7.70 8.85
CA GLU A 72 10.72 7.62 7.71
C GLU A 72 11.13 6.46 6.77
N LEU A 73 10.15 5.71 6.29
CA LEU A 73 10.29 4.70 5.24
C LEU A 73 9.35 5.07 4.09
N PHE A 74 9.85 5.07 2.86
CA PHE A 74 9.06 5.35 1.66
C PHE A 74 8.97 4.07 0.81
N PRO A 75 7.78 3.46 0.68
CA PRO A 75 7.59 2.35 -0.24
C PRO A 75 7.64 2.83 -1.69
N PHE A 76 7.90 1.91 -2.62
CA PHE A 76 7.94 2.18 -4.05
C PHE A 76 6.79 1.43 -4.74
N GLY A 77 6.07 2.12 -5.62
CA GLY A 77 5.07 1.55 -6.50
C GLY A 77 5.12 2.15 -7.90
N ASN A 78 4.88 1.34 -8.92
CA ASN A 78 4.77 1.78 -10.31
C ASN A 78 3.34 1.58 -10.82
N PHE A 79 2.72 2.63 -11.36
CA PHE A 79 1.33 2.61 -11.83
C PHE A 79 1.21 3.33 -13.18
N ASP A 80 1.04 2.57 -14.25
CA ASP A 80 0.79 3.10 -15.60
C ASP A 80 -0.69 3.48 -15.78
N GLY A 81 -1.17 4.49 -15.04
CA GLY A 81 -2.42 5.24 -15.26
C GLY A 81 -3.76 4.49 -15.22
N GLN A 82 -3.79 3.18 -15.45
CA GLN A 82 -4.96 2.32 -15.36
C GLN A 82 -4.98 1.63 -14.01
N THR A 83 -6.15 1.58 -13.39
CA THR A 83 -6.38 0.92 -12.10
C THR A 83 -7.52 -0.09 -12.22
N PHE A 84 -7.67 -0.95 -11.23
CA PHE A 84 -8.71 -1.98 -11.20
C PHE A 84 -9.17 -2.20 -9.75
N PRO A 85 -10.45 -2.54 -9.53
CA PRO A 85 -10.99 -2.82 -8.21
C PRO A 85 -10.40 -4.12 -7.66
N LEU A 86 -10.06 -4.12 -6.37
CA LEU A 86 -9.55 -5.28 -5.65
C LEU A 86 -10.62 -5.88 -4.74
N VAL A 87 -11.30 -5.02 -3.97
CA VAL A 87 -12.33 -5.45 -3.02
C VAL A 87 -13.45 -4.39 -2.92
N PRO A 88 -14.71 -4.81 -2.73
CA PRO A 88 -15.78 -3.89 -2.34
C PRO A 88 -15.63 -3.46 -0.88
N ARG A 89 -16.15 -2.29 -0.52
CA ARG A 89 -16.23 -1.82 0.87
C ARG A 89 -17.15 -2.75 1.69
N GLN A 90 -16.65 -3.25 2.82
CA GLN A 90 -17.43 -4.04 3.80
C GLN A 90 -18.27 -3.15 4.72
#